data_AF-M5FXS7-F1
#
_entry.id   AF-M5FXS7-F1
#
_cell.length_a   1.000
_cell.length_b   1.000
_cell.length_c   1.000
_cell.angle_alpha   90.00
_cell.angle_beta   90.00
_cell.angle_gamma   90.00
#
_symmetry.space_group_name_H-M   'P 1'
#
loop_
_entity.id
_entity.type
_entity.pdbx_description
1 polymer ?
#
loop_
_entity_poly.entity_id
_entity_poly.type
_entity_poly.pdbx_seq_one_letter_code
_entity_poly.pdbx_strand_id
1 'polypeptide(L)'
;MEVDLHITDNQYLIALTIFFVPYSLIEPPSNVLLKRLPPRIYLSCMMLLWGIMMTVQGLVSNFGGLMGMRFLLGLCEGGLFPGVTYYLSCWYRRAEYGIRIAFFFCAATISGAFGGLIAAAISDMNGVGGKTAWAWIFLIQGFVTIIVGVMSFWIVQDFPATAKFLTEEERELVLERLQEMDSFSAPGEKINLNSIIDSVTDWKTWVGVIIYAGVEVPIYASALFTPSIINQLGYTATPANLLSVPVAFVSNNVEGSLKRGVTLGIVIGLGNLNGIVSSNIYRAQYQPWYTMSHGIVLLYVLLIFIGTAVMMFLLKRENDARDRGERNETIGAQSDGAKNPNGTFGTVQEAKLAKGDYWSGFRYTL
;
A
#
# COMPACT_ATOMS: atom_id res chain seq x y z
N MET A 1 -8.44 -9.00 -26.23
CA MET A 1 -8.32 -10.05 -25.19
C MET A 1 -9.57 -10.89 -25.11
N GLU A 2 -10.76 -10.35 -24.83
CA GLU A 2 -12.00 -11.14 -24.69
C GLU A 2 -12.33 -11.95 -25.96
N VAL A 3 -12.31 -11.29 -27.12
CA VAL A 3 -12.51 -11.92 -28.43
C VAL A 3 -11.42 -12.96 -28.72
N ASP A 4 -10.16 -12.64 -28.43
CA ASP A 4 -9.00 -13.49 -28.75
C ASP A 4 -8.92 -14.76 -27.89
N LEU A 5 -9.41 -14.70 -26.65
CA LEU A 5 -9.41 -15.82 -25.71
C LEU A 5 -10.76 -16.55 -25.65
N HIS A 6 -11.74 -16.09 -26.43
CA HIS A 6 -13.12 -16.57 -26.41
C HIS A 6 -13.74 -16.58 -25.00
N ILE A 7 -13.51 -15.52 -24.24
CA ILE A 7 -14.01 -15.38 -22.87
C ILE A 7 -15.16 -14.38 -22.80
N THR A 8 -16.12 -14.69 -21.94
CA THR A 8 -17.21 -13.79 -21.58
C THR A 8 -16.74 -12.67 -20.65
N ASP A 9 -17.45 -11.56 -20.59
CA ASP A 9 -17.20 -10.46 -19.66
C ASP A 9 -17.11 -10.96 -18.21
N ASN A 10 -18.00 -11.90 -17.83
CA ASN A 10 -17.99 -12.48 -16.49
C ASN A 10 -16.71 -13.29 -16.21
N GLN A 11 -16.23 -14.05 -17.20
CA GLN A 11 -14.95 -14.76 -17.10
C GLN A 11 -13.76 -13.79 -17.01
N TYR A 12 -13.80 -12.68 -17.74
CA TYR A 12 -12.78 -11.64 -17.64
C TYR A 12 -12.75 -11.01 -16.23
N LEU A 13 -13.91 -10.70 -15.65
CA LEU A 13 -14.02 -10.19 -14.27
C LEU A 13 -13.53 -11.21 -13.23
N ILE A 14 -13.83 -12.50 -13.41
CA ILE A 14 -13.33 -13.58 -12.56
C ILE A 14 -11.79 -13.65 -12.65
N ALA A 15 -11.21 -13.51 -13.85
CA ALA A 15 -9.77 -13.50 -14.06
C ALA A 15 -9.08 -12.26 -13.45
N LEU A 16 -9.76 -11.12 -13.34
CA LEU A 16 -9.27 -9.98 -12.57
C LEU A 16 -9.34 -10.25 -11.07
N THR A 17 -10.43 -10.86 -10.60
CA THR A 17 -10.68 -11.09 -9.17
C THR A 17 -9.73 -12.13 -8.58
N ILE A 18 -9.43 -13.20 -9.32
CA ILE A 18 -8.59 -14.29 -8.81
C ILE A 18 -7.17 -13.86 -8.47
N PHE A 19 -6.65 -12.78 -9.06
CA PHE A 19 -5.34 -12.22 -8.74
C PHE A 19 -5.24 -11.79 -7.26
N PHE A 20 -6.30 -11.15 -6.74
CA PHE A 20 -6.27 -10.58 -5.40
C PHE A 20 -6.27 -11.63 -4.29
N VAL A 21 -6.80 -12.83 -4.53
CA VAL A 21 -6.88 -13.91 -3.54
C VAL A 21 -5.48 -14.38 -3.07
N PRO A 22 -4.60 -14.89 -3.95
CA PRO A 22 -3.25 -15.28 -3.56
C PRO A 22 -2.41 -14.07 -3.15
N TYR A 23 -2.64 -12.90 -3.75
CA TYR A 23 -1.94 -11.65 -3.39
C TYR A 23 -2.14 -11.33 -1.91
N SER A 24 -3.38 -11.24 -1.43
CA SER A 24 -3.64 -10.93 -0.02
C SER A 24 -3.25 -12.05 0.95
N LEU A 25 -3.30 -13.32 0.51
CA LEU A 25 -2.91 -14.44 1.36
C LEU A 25 -1.39 -14.54 1.57
N ILE A 26 -0.59 -14.17 0.57
CA ILE A 26 0.87 -14.28 0.64
C ILE A 26 1.52 -13.06 1.31
N GLU A 27 0.83 -11.91 1.35
CA GLU A 27 1.32 -10.67 1.95
C GLU A 27 1.82 -10.83 3.40
N PRO A 28 1.03 -11.37 4.36
CA PRO A 28 1.51 -11.53 5.74
C PRO A 28 2.67 -12.54 5.86
N PRO A 29 2.60 -13.76 5.27
CA PRO A 29 3.71 -14.70 5.28
C PRO A 29 4.99 -14.14 4.62
N SER A 30 4.85 -13.38 3.54
CA SER A 30 5.96 -12.72 2.83
C SER A 30 6.74 -11.79 3.76
N ASN A 31 6.05 -10.93 4.48
CA ASN A 31 6.68 -10.01 5.43
C ASN A 31 7.43 -10.74 6.55
N VAL A 32 6.85 -11.83 7.04
CA VAL A 32 7.51 -12.67 8.05
C VAL A 32 8.77 -13.33 7.48
N LEU A 33 8.73 -13.74 6.21
CA LEU A 33 9.88 -14.33 5.52
C LEU A 33 10.99 -13.31 5.25
N LEU A 34 10.65 -12.05 4.97
CA LEU A 34 11.60 -10.95 4.79
C LEU A 34 12.42 -10.63 6.06
N LYS A 35 11.93 -11.01 7.25
CA LYS A 35 12.74 -10.97 8.49
C LYS A 35 13.87 -12.01 8.52
N ARG A 36 13.75 -13.10 7.73
CA ARG A 36 14.73 -14.21 7.70
C ARG A 36 15.65 -14.17 6.51
N LEU A 37 15.20 -13.61 5.40
CA LEU A 37 15.97 -13.55 4.16
C LEU A 37 16.54 -12.15 3.94
N PRO A 38 17.78 -12.03 3.42
CA PRO A 38 18.34 -10.73 3.05
C PRO A 38 17.44 -10.04 1.99
N PRO A 39 17.05 -8.77 2.20
CA PRO A 39 16.16 -8.04 1.28
C PRO A 39 16.66 -8.04 -0.17
N ARG A 40 17.98 -7.98 -0.39
CA ARG A 40 18.59 -8.09 -1.72
C ARG A 40 18.14 -9.34 -2.45
N ILE A 41 18.15 -10.50 -1.79
CA ILE A 41 17.79 -11.76 -2.45
C ILE A 41 16.26 -11.82 -2.58
N TYR A 42 15.55 -11.52 -1.50
CA TYR A 42 14.10 -11.68 -1.45
C TYR A 42 13.36 -10.80 -2.46
N LEU A 43 13.60 -9.48 -2.42
CA LEU A 43 12.91 -8.52 -3.28
C LEU A 43 13.28 -8.72 -4.76
N SER A 44 14.55 -9.04 -5.04
CA SER A 44 15.01 -9.31 -6.40
C SER A 44 14.42 -10.61 -6.96
N CYS A 45 14.34 -11.67 -6.16
CA CYS A 45 13.69 -12.91 -6.58
C CYS A 45 12.20 -12.71 -6.84
N MET A 46 11.50 -11.96 -5.99
CA MET A 46 10.09 -11.63 -6.22
C MET A 46 9.88 -10.83 -7.50
N MET A 47 10.67 -9.78 -7.72
CA MET A 47 10.64 -8.98 -8.97
C MET A 47 10.90 -9.83 -10.21
N LEU A 48 11.87 -10.74 -10.13
CA LEU A 48 12.22 -11.63 -11.23
C LEU A 48 11.09 -12.63 -11.53
N LEU A 49 10.53 -13.26 -10.49
CA LEU A 49 9.40 -14.19 -10.63
C LEU A 49 8.17 -13.48 -11.19
N TRP A 50 7.87 -12.29 -10.70
CA TRP A 50 6.79 -11.45 -11.22
C TRP A 50 6.97 -11.12 -12.71
N GLY A 51 8.16 -10.67 -13.12
CA GLY A 51 8.47 -10.40 -14.52
C GLY A 51 8.36 -11.63 -15.43
N ILE A 52 8.79 -12.81 -14.94
CA ILE A 52 8.63 -14.08 -15.67
C ILE A 52 7.15 -14.43 -15.84
N MET A 53 6.37 -14.40 -14.76
CA MET A 53 4.93 -14.70 -14.81
C MET A 53 4.19 -13.72 -15.73
N MET A 54 4.57 -12.45 -15.72
CA MET A 54 4.01 -11.42 -16.60
C MET A 54 4.32 -11.72 -18.07
N THR A 55 5.57 -12.09 -18.37
CA THR A 55 5.99 -12.47 -19.72
C THR A 55 5.22 -13.70 -20.22
N VAL A 56 5.07 -14.72 -19.37
CA VAL A 56 4.35 -15.96 -19.70
C VAL A 56 2.85 -15.70 -19.88
N GLN A 57 2.25 -14.74 -19.17
CA GLN A 57 0.85 -14.36 -19.39
C GLN A 57 0.59 -13.87 -20.83
N GLY A 58 1.56 -13.21 -21.46
CA GLY A 58 1.47 -12.82 -22.87
C GLY A 58 1.44 -13.99 -23.86
N LEU A 59 1.64 -15.23 -23.41
CA LEU A 59 1.59 -16.44 -24.23
C LEU A 59 0.28 -17.23 -24.06
N VAL A 60 -0.60 -16.81 -23.16
CA VAL A 60 -1.87 -17.49 -22.88
C VAL A 60 -2.84 -17.35 -24.05
N SER A 61 -3.53 -18.44 -24.38
CA SER A 61 -4.52 -18.50 -25.46
C SER A 61 -5.91 -19.00 -25.04
N ASN A 62 -6.13 -19.25 -23.74
CA ASN A 62 -7.40 -19.75 -23.23
C ASN A 62 -7.70 -19.26 -21.80
N PHE A 63 -8.96 -19.39 -21.38
CA PHE A 63 -9.42 -18.97 -20.05
C PHE A 63 -8.66 -19.65 -18.90
N GLY A 64 -8.45 -20.97 -18.97
CA GLY A 64 -7.76 -21.71 -17.91
C GLY A 64 -6.32 -21.24 -17.69
N GLY A 65 -5.60 -20.99 -18.79
CA GLY A 65 -4.26 -20.40 -18.76
C GLY A 65 -4.27 -18.99 -18.17
N LEU A 66 -5.28 -18.18 -18.50
CA LEU A 66 -5.41 -16.82 -17.96
C LEU A 66 -5.64 -16.87 -16.44
N MET A 67 -6.53 -17.74 -15.99
CA MET A 67 -6.81 -17.96 -14.56
C MET A 67 -5.56 -18.42 -13.80
N GLY A 68 -4.83 -19.40 -14.34
CA GLY A 68 -3.60 -19.89 -13.76
C GLY A 68 -2.53 -18.80 -13.66
N MET A 69 -2.33 -18.02 -14.73
CA MET A 69 -1.34 -16.93 -14.72
C MET A 69 -1.71 -15.80 -13.77
N ARG A 70 -3.00 -15.45 -13.67
CA ARG A 70 -3.47 -14.44 -12.72
C ARG A 70 -3.26 -14.86 -11.28
N PHE A 71 -3.50 -16.13 -10.97
CA PHE A 71 -3.22 -16.68 -9.66
C PHE A 71 -1.71 -16.63 -9.33
N LEU A 72 -0.86 -17.07 -10.26
CA LEU A 72 0.60 -17.05 -10.06
C LEU A 72 1.16 -15.63 -9.96
N LEU A 73 0.63 -14.69 -10.74
CA LEU A 73 1.00 -13.27 -10.64
C LEU A 73 0.69 -12.73 -9.25
N GLY A 74 -0.50 -12.98 -8.71
CA GLY A 74 -0.84 -12.54 -7.36
C GLY A 74 0.09 -13.14 -6.31
N LEU A 75 0.48 -14.41 -6.46
CA LEU A 75 1.42 -15.08 -5.56
C LEU A 75 2.84 -14.49 -5.61
N CYS A 76 3.33 -14.13 -6.80
CA CYS A 76 4.68 -13.58 -6.99
C CYS A 76 4.77 -12.07 -6.69
N GLU A 77 3.67 -11.34 -6.85
CA GLU A 77 3.63 -9.89 -6.68
C GLU A 77 3.34 -9.47 -5.23
N GLY A 78 2.49 -10.24 -4.53
CA GLY A 78 1.98 -9.87 -3.19
C GLY A 78 3.06 -9.58 -2.15
N GLY A 79 4.25 -10.16 -2.29
CA GLY A 79 5.33 -9.90 -1.33
C GLY A 79 6.08 -8.58 -1.52
N LEU A 80 5.97 -7.95 -2.69
CA LEU A 80 6.83 -6.83 -3.08
C LEU A 80 6.47 -5.54 -2.35
N PHE A 81 5.23 -5.09 -2.45
CA PHE A 81 4.76 -3.85 -1.85
C PHE A 81 4.98 -3.80 -0.32
N PRO A 82 4.50 -4.79 0.45
CA PRO A 82 4.71 -4.77 1.89
C PRO A 82 6.19 -5.03 2.25
N GLY A 83 6.92 -5.76 1.40
CA GLY A 83 8.35 -6.00 1.56
C GLY A 83 9.19 -4.72 1.43
N VAL A 84 8.92 -3.88 0.42
CA VAL A 84 9.58 -2.58 0.26
C VAL A 84 9.21 -1.63 1.42
N THR A 85 7.95 -1.63 1.81
CA THR A 85 7.43 -0.86 2.95
C THR A 85 8.17 -1.23 4.25
N TYR A 86 8.32 -2.53 4.53
CA TYR A 86 9.09 -3.02 5.66
C TYR A 86 10.58 -2.67 5.54
N TYR A 87 11.18 -2.88 4.36
CA TYR A 87 12.58 -2.57 4.09
C TYR A 87 12.91 -1.11 4.35
N LEU A 88 12.09 -0.17 3.86
CA LEU A 88 12.26 1.26 4.11
C LEU A 88 12.12 1.60 5.59
N SER A 89 11.26 0.91 6.33
CA SER A 89 11.12 1.15 7.78
C SER A 89 12.36 0.73 8.57
N CYS A 90 13.17 -0.20 8.06
CA CYS A 90 14.43 -0.60 8.67
C CYS A 90 15.59 0.39 8.39
N TRP A 91 15.46 1.25 7.39
CA TRP A 91 16.52 2.18 6.95
C TRP A 91 16.28 3.63 7.38
N TYR A 92 15.04 4.00 7.67
CA TYR A 92 14.65 5.39 7.91
C TYR A 92 13.92 5.58 9.23
N ARG A 93 14.13 6.74 9.87
CA ARG A 93 13.39 7.14 11.07
C ARG A 93 11.91 7.37 10.73
N ARG A 94 11.03 7.22 11.72
CA ARG A 94 9.57 7.44 11.58
C ARG A 94 9.20 8.78 10.94
N ALA A 95 9.95 9.84 11.22
CA ALA A 95 9.73 11.18 10.65
C ALA A 95 10.14 11.29 9.17
N GLU A 96 11.08 10.46 8.73
CA GLU A 96 11.62 10.44 7.37
C GLU A 96 10.93 9.39 6.50
N TYR A 97 10.44 8.34 7.12
CA TYR A 97 9.76 7.22 6.48
C TYR A 97 8.57 7.67 5.62
N GLY A 98 7.76 8.61 6.14
CA GLY A 98 6.57 9.12 5.44
C GLY A 98 6.87 9.73 4.06
N ILE A 99 7.95 10.51 3.94
CA ILE A 99 8.31 11.10 2.65
C ILE A 99 8.93 10.06 1.71
N ARG A 100 9.66 9.06 2.22
CA ARG A 100 10.25 7.99 1.40
C ARG A 100 9.18 7.06 0.84
N ILE A 101 8.19 6.68 1.64
CA ILE A 101 7.07 5.88 1.16
C ILE A 101 6.21 6.67 0.18
N ALA A 102 6.06 7.98 0.36
CA ALA A 102 5.36 8.83 -0.63
C ALA A 102 6.08 8.83 -2.00
N PHE A 103 7.41 8.94 -2.03
CA PHE A 103 8.17 8.80 -3.29
C PHE A 103 7.97 7.43 -3.95
N PHE A 104 7.93 6.36 -3.15
CA PHE A 104 7.64 5.02 -3.66
C PHE A 104 6.24 4.93 -4.28
N PHE A 105 5.22 5.47 -3.60
CA PHE A 105 3.85 5.53 -4.15
C PHE A 105 3.72 6.41 -5.39
N CYS A 106 4.49 7.50 -5.49
CA CYS A 106 4.52 8.32 -6.71
C CYS A 106 4.94 7.52 -7.94
N ALA A 107 5.75 6.46 -7.80
CA ALA A 107 6.11 5.58 -8.91
C ALA A 107 4.88 4.87 -9.51
N ALA A 108 3.89 4.50 -8.70
CA ALA A 108 2.63 3.91 -9.19
C ALA A 108 1.84 4.91 -10.05
N THR A 109 1.78 6.16 -9.62
CA THR A 109 1.14 7.26 -10.35
C THR A 109 1.84 7.54 -11.69
N ILE A 110 3.19 7.55 -11.69
CA ILE A 110 3.99 7.70 -12.90
C ILE A 110 3.75 6.50 -13.83
N SER A 111 3.77 5.28 -13.31
CA SER A 111 3.50 4.07 -14.09
C SER A 111 2.14 4.14 -14.80
N GLY A 112 1.08 4.57 -14.10
CA GLY A 112 -0.24 4.76 -14.70
C GLY A 112 -0.26 5.79 -15.84
N ALA A 113 0.45 6.91 -15.67
CA ALA A 113 0.54 7.97 -16.68
C ALA A 113 1.27 7.52 -17.96
N PHE A 114 2.34 6.76 -17.83
CA PHE A 114 3.10 6.24 -18.97
C PHE A 114 2.54 4.92 -19.53
N GLY A 115 1.79 4.15 -18.74
CA GLY A 115 1.24 2.85 -19.14
C GLY A 115 0.31 2.94 -20.33
N GLY A 116 -0.57 3.95 -20.37
CA GLY A 116 -1.46 4.20 -21.50
C GLY A 116 -0.70 4.61 -22.78
N LEU A 117 0.36 5.41 -22.65
CA LEU A 117 1.20 5.83 -23.78
C LEU A 117 1.98 4.64 -24.38
N ILE A 118 2.56 3.80 -23.51
CA ILE A 118 3.26 2.58 -23.92
C ILE A 118 2.28 1.60 -24.59
N ALA A 119 1.08 1.45 -24.03
CA ALA A 119 0.04 0.60 -24.63
C ALA A 119 -0.39 1.10 -26.01
N ALA A 120 -0.55 2.42 -26.19
CA ALA A 120 -0.84 3.02 -27.48
C ALA A 120 0.28 2.77 -28.50
N ALA A 121 1.54 2.96 -28.09
CA ALA A 121 2.70 2.71 -28.94
C ALA A 121 2.83 1.22 -29.35
N ILE A 122 2.47 0.29 -28.45
CA ILE A 122 2.50 -1.16 -28.73
C ILE A 122 1.25 -1.62 -29.50
N SER A 123 0.19 -0.81 -29.58
CA SER A 123 -1.04 -1.16 -30.29
C SER A 123 -0.81 -1.47 -31.77
N ASP A 124 0.18 -0.80 -32.39
CA ASP A 124 0.56 -1.01 -33.79
C ASP A 124 1.29 -2.35 -34.03
N MET A 125 1.70 -3.05 -32.98
CA MET A 125 2.33 -4.37 -33.07
C MET A 125 1.31 -5.51 -33.23
N ASN A 126 0.04 -5.20 -33.46
CA ASN A 126 -0.98 -6.22 -33.67
C ASN A 126 -0.67 -7.05 -34.94
N GLY A 127 -0.59 -8.37 -34.79
CA GLY A 127 -0.25 -9.31 -35.87
C GLY A 127 1.24 -9.54 -36.06
N VAL A 128 2.11 -8.76 -35.42
CA VAL A 128 3.56 -8.99 -35.44
C VAL A 128 3.87 -10.31 -34.74
N GLY A 129 4.56 -11.22 -35.43
CA GLY A 129 4.88 -12.55 -34.90
C GLY A 129 3.65 -13.44 -34.62
N GLY A 130 2.51 -13.16 -35.26
CA GLY A 130 1.27 -13.90 -35.05
C GLY A 130 0.62 -13.68 -33.67
N LYS A 131 1.00 -12.60 -32.97
CA LYS A 131 0.48 -12.24 -31.65
C LYS A 131 -0.34 -10.96 -31.69
N THR A 132 -1.29 -10.86 -30.77
CA THR A 132 -2.13 -9.68 -30.60
C THR A 132 -1.36 -8.57 -29.87
N ALA A 133 -1.78 -7.32 -30.04
CA ALA A 133 -1.15 -6.18 -29.36
C ALA A 133 -1.11 -6.33 -27.83
N TRP A 134 -2.17 -6.86 -27.20
CA TRP A 134 -2.21 -7.05 -25.75
C TRP A 134 -1.17 -8.07 -25.25
N ALA A 135 -0.87 -9.10 -26.05
CA ALA A 135 0.17 -10.08 -25.71
C ALA A 135 1.56 -9.44 -25.71
N TRP A 136 1.83 -8.55 -26.67
CA TRP A 136 3.07 -7.78 -26.75
C TRP A 136 3.27 -6.84 -25.56
N ILE A 137 2.19 -6.24 -25.03
CA ILE A 137 2.26 -5.42 -23.81
C ILE A 137 2.85 -6.24 -22.66
N PHE A 138 2.32 -7.42 -22.40
CA PHE A 138 2.80 -8.29 -21.31
C PHE A 138 4.21 -8.85 -21.59
N LEU A 139 4.52 -9.21 -22.83
CA LEU A 139 5.84 -9.74 -23.20
C LEU A 139 6.94 -8.69 -23.03
N ILE A 140 6.73 -7.47 -23.52
CA ILE A 140 7.72 -6.40 -23.46
C ILE A 140 7.88 -5.90 -22.03
N GLN A 141 6.78 -5.59 -21.35
CA GLN A 141 6.83 -5.09 -19.98
C GLN A 141 7.39 -6.15 -19.03
N GLY A 142 6.95 -7.41 -19.16
CA GLY A 142 7.49 -8.53 -18.39
C GLY A 142 8.99 -8.71 -18.59
N PHE A 143 9.48 -8.64 -19.83
CA PHE A 143 10.90 -8.76 -20.13
C PHE A 143 11.74 -7.61 -19.54
N VAL A 144 11.26 -6.37 -19.64
CA VAL A 144 11.91 -5.22 -19.00
C VAL A 144 11.95 -5.41 -17.48
N THR A 145 10.86 -5.88 -16.87
CA THR A 145 10.78 -6.20 -15.45
C THR A 145 11.78 -7.29 -15.05
N ILE A 146 12.01 -8.31 -15.90
CA ILE A 146 13.05 -9.33 -15.65
C ILE A 146 14.44 -8.68 -15.60
N ILE A 147 14.77 -7.81 -16.55
CA ILE A 147 16.06 -7.11 -16.56
C ILE A 147 16.23 -6.28 -15.28
N VAL A 148 15.21 -5.53 -14.90
CA VAL A 148 15.21 -4.73 -13.65
C VAL A 148 15.33 -5.65 -12.43
N GLY A 149 14.62 -6.77 -12.40
CA GLY A 149 14.71 -7.77 -11.33
C GLY A 149 16.11 -8.36 -11.18
N VAL A 150 16.77 -8.68 -12.29
CA VAL A 150 18.17 -9.11 -12.29
C VAL A 150 19.08 -7.99 -11.77
N MET A 151 18.95 -6.77 -12.30
CA MET A 151 19.75 -5.62 -11.84
C MET A 151 19.54 -5.29 -10.35
N SER A 152 18.32 -5.49 -9.83
CA SER A 152 17.98 -5.21 -8.44
C SER A 152 18.82 -6.02 -7.45
N PHE A 153 19.36 -7.17 -7.86
CA PHE A 153 20.27 -7.97 -7.04
C PHE A 153 21.55 -7.21 -6.69
N TRP A 154 22.04 -6.30 -7.53
CA TRP A 154 23.23 -5.50 -7.20
C TRP A 154 22.90 -4.14 -6.60
N ILE A 155 21.70 -3.62 -6.90
CA ILE A 155 21.28 -2.28 -6.46
C ILE A 155 20.75 -2.33 -5.02
N VAL A 156 19.90 -3.31 -4.69
CA VAL A 156 19.26 -3.42 -3.38
C VAL A 156 20.29 -3.86 -2.35
N GLN A 157 20.45 -3.05 -1.31
CA GLN A 157 21.33 -3.35 -0.18
C GLN A 157 20.57 -4.10 0.92
N ASP A 158 21.30 -4.84 1.75
CA ASP A 158 20.69 -5.56 2.88
C ASP A 158 20.31 -4.59 4.02
N PHE A 159 20.08 -5.08 5.23
CA PHE A 159 19.79 -4.22 6.37
C PHE A 159 20.99 -3.34 6.75
N PRO A 160 20.78 -2.22 7.48
CA PRO A 160 21.88 -1.31 7.85
C PRO A 160 23.06 -2.02 8.54
N ALA A 161 22.78 -3.03 9.36
CA ALA A 161 23.78 -3.83 10.06
C ALA A 161 24.71 -4.63 9.13
N THR A 162 24.25 -5.00 7.93
CA THR A 162 25.00 -5.83 6.97
C THR A 162 25.28 -5.11 5.65
N ALA A 163 24.97 -3.81 5.58
CA ALA A 163 25.15 -3.01 4.37
C ALA A 163 26.63 -2.87 4.01
N LYS A 164 26.94 -3.13 2.73
CA LYS A 164 28.31 -3.16 2.20
C LYS A 164 28.91 -1.79 1.89
N PHE A 165 28.07 -0.77 1.74
CA PHE A 165 28.52 0.57 1.37
C PHE A 165 28.86 1.47 2.57
N LEU A 166 28.47 1.07 3.78
CA LEU A 166 28.74 1.82 5.00
C LEU A 166 30.09 1.42 5.58
N THR A 167 30.88 2.42 5.99
CA THR A 167 32.01 2.23 6.88
C THR A 167 31.54 1.81 8.28
N GLU A 168 32.45 1.32 9.13
CA GLU A 168 32.07 0.86 10.49
C GLU A 168 31.51 2.02 11.34
N GLU A 169 32.14 3.19 11.26
CA GLU A 169 31.72 4.41 11.97
C GLU A 169 30.34 4.88 11.49
N GLU A 170 30.10 4.90 10.17
CA GLU A 170 28.79 5.26 9.62
C GLU A 170 27.71 4.24 9.99
N ARG A 171 28.07 2.94 10.02
CA ARG A 171 27.15 1.87 10.41
C ARG A 171 26.74 2.05 11.87
N GLU A 172 27.69 2.25 12.77
CA GLU A 172 27.42 2.47 14.19
C GLU A 172 26.49 3.68 14.40
N LEU A 173 26.78 4.80 13.73
CA LEU A 173 25.93 6.00 13.78
C LEU A 173 24.52 5.73 13.26
N VAL A 174 24.37 5.00 12.15
CA VAL A 174 23.06 4.65 11.59
C VAL A 174 22.29 3.73 12.55
N LEU A 175 22.96 2.74 13.15
CA LEU A 175 22.33 1.80 14.08
C LEU A 175 21.91 2.51 15.38
N GLU A 176 22.77 3.34 15.96
CA GLU A 176 22.47 4.14 17.15
C GLU A 176 21.26 5.04 16.91
N ARG A 177 21.25 5.78 15.80
CA ARG A 177 20.14 6.64 15.38
C ARG A 177 18.82 5.89 15.19
N LEU A 178 18.87 4.61 14.79
CA LEU A 178 17.69 3.75 14.63
C LEU A 178 17.24 3.13 15.97
N GLN A 179 18.18 2.89 16.90
CA GLN A 179 17.93 2.35 18.25
C GLN A 179 17.28 3.37 19.19
N GLU A 180 17.69 4.63 19.14
CA GLU A 180 17.15 5.71 20.00
C GLU A 180 15.64 5.95 19.85
N MET A 181 15.00 5.43 18.79
CA MET A 181 13.61 5.73 18.44
C MET A 181 12.68 4.51 18.31
N ASP A 182 13.00 3.36 18.91
CA ASP A 182 12.17 2.13 18.85
C ASP A 182 11.77 1.78 17.40
N SER A 183 12.66 2.09 16.45
CA SER A 183 12.49 1.77 15.02
C SER A 183 13.44 0.66 14.58
N PHE A 184 14.21 0.14 15.53
CA PHE A 184 15.14 -0.96 15.34
C PHE A 184 14.39 -2.29 15.26
N SER A 185 14.15 -2.78 14.05
CA SER A 185 13.93 -4.23 13.87
C SER A 185 15.27 -4.91 14.11
N ALA A 186 15.46 -5.50 15.28
CA ALA A 186 16.69 -6.21 15.60
C ALA A 186 16.93 -7.34 14.58
N PRO A 187 18.11 -7.42 13.94
CA PRO A 187 18.46 -8.56 13.11
C PRO A 187 18.34 -9.85 13.95
N GLY A 188 17.49 -10.79 13.52
CA GLY A 188 17.35 -12.09 14.18
C GLY A 188 16.28 -12.20 15.27
N GLU A 189 15.33 -11.26 15.35
CA GLU A 189 14.13 -11.43 16.19
C GLU A 189 13.44 -12.76 15.85
N LYS A 190 13.36 -13.68 16.84
CA LYS A 190 12.76 -15.00 16.64
C LYS A 190 11.25 -14.84 16.43
N ILE A 191 10.71 -15.51 15.41
CA ILE A 191 9.27 -15.55 15.17
C ILE A 191 8.58 -16.10 16.42
N ASN A 192 7.80 -15.25 17.08
CA ASN A 192 6.95 -15.64 18.19
C ASN A 192 5.51 -15.78 17.68
N LEU A 193 4.98 -17.01 17.68
CA LEU A 193 3.60 -17.26 17.25
C LEU A 193 2.58 -16.48 18.09
N ASN A 194 2.87 -16.25 19.37
CA ASN A 194 1.95 -15.50 20.24
C ASN A 194 1.80 -14.05 19.73
N SER A 195 2.89 -13.40 19.31
CA SER A 195 2.83 -12.06 18.74
C SER A 195 2.07 -11.98 17.41
N ILE A 196 2.09 -13.05 16.62
CA ILE A 196 1.27 -13.16 15.41
C ILE A 196 -0.21 -13.24 15.78
N ILE A 197 -0.56 -14.10 16.75
CA ILE A 197 -1.95 -14.27 17.23
C ILE A 197 -2.48 -12.95 17.83
N ASP A 198 -1.67 -12.26 18.63
CA ASP A 198 -2.02 -10.96 19.21
C ASP A 198 -2.31 -9.93 18.11
N SER A 199 -1.52 -9.91 17.04
CA SER A 199 -1.70 -8.98 15.91
C SER A 199 -3.01 -9.21 15.16
N VAL A 200 -3.40 -10.48 14.97
CA VAL A 200 -4.64 -10.86 14.28
C VAL A 200 -5.89 -10.65 15.15
N THR A 201 -5.74 -10.74 16.48
CA THR A 201 -6.84 -10.57 17.44
C THR A 201 -7.04 -9.12 17.91
N ASP A 202 -6.10 -8.21 17.64
CA ASP A 202 -6.24 -6.79 17.98
C ASP A 202 -7.36 -6.13 17.15
N TRP A 203 -8.34 -5.51 17.82
CA TRP A 203 -9.44 -4.78 17.19
C TRP A 203 -8.97 -3.61 16.31
N LYS A 204 -7.81 -3.01 16.62
CA LYS A 204 -7.20 -1.95 15.80
C LYS A 204 -6.91 -2.48 14.39
N THR A 205 -6.45 -3.73 14.30
CA THR A 205 -6.24 -4.49 13.06
C THR A 205 -7.50 -4.63 12.23
N TRP A 206 -8.70 -4.51 12.81
CA TRP A 206 -9.92 -4.56 12.02
C TRP A 206 -10.45 -3.17 11.66
N VAL A 207 -10.25 -2.18 12.52
CA VAL A 207 -10.68 -0.79 12.25
C VAL A 207 -9.84 -0.12 11.18
N GLY A 208 -8.51 -0.25 11.22
CA GLY A 208 -7.67 0.27 10.14
C GLY A 208 -8.04 -0.37 8.80
N VAL A 209 -8.64 -1.57 8.87
CA VAL A 209 -8.92 -2.42 7.72
C VAL A 209 -10.04 -1.64 7.05
N ILE A 210 -11.11 -1.35 7.78
CA ILE A 210 -12.26 -0.60 7.23
C ILE A 210 -11.84 0.77 6.65
N ILE A 211 -10.84 1.43 7.25
CA ILE A 211 -10.34 2.72 6.75
C ILE A 211 -9.57 2.56 5.44
N TYR A 212 -8.70 1.56 5.28
CA TYR A 212 -8.10 1.38 3.96
C TYR A 212 -9.18 1.12 2.93
N ALA A 213 -10.17 0.30 3.33
CA ALA A 213 -11.32 -0.12 2.52
C ALA A 213 -11.86 1.07 1.75
N GLY A 214 -12.19 2.15 2.46
CA GLY A 214 -12.71 3.36 1.87
C GLY A 214 -11.78 4.06 0.87
N VAL A 215 -10.46 3.89 0.95
CA VAL A 215 -9.47 4.55 0.09
C VAL A 215 -9.17 3.79 -1.19
N GLU A 216 -9.12 2.46 -1.16
CA GLU A 216 -8.69 1.72 -2.36
C GLU A 216 -9.82 1.18 -3.25
N VAL A 217 -11.10 1.14 -2.82
CA VAL A 217 -12.27 0.94 -3.76
C VAL A 217 -12.12 1.97 -4.84
N PRO A 218 -12.03 3.26 -4.48
CA PRO A 218 -12.05 4.31 -5.47
C PRO A 218 -10.82 4.21 -6.37
N ILE A 219 -9.66 3.88 -5.80
CA ILE A 219 -8.41 3.75 -6.55
C ILE A 219 -8.49 2.60 -7.57
N TYR A 220 -8.87 1.38 -7.15
CA TYR A 220 -8.97 0.25 -8.08
C TYR A 220 -10.13 0.35 -9.05
N ALA A 221 -11.30 0.88 -8.64
CA ALA A 221 -12.41 1.17 -9.56
C ALA A 221 -11.92 2.07 -10.69
N SER A 222 -11.25 3.15 -10.30
CA SER A 222 -10.70 4.10 -11.26
C SER A 222 -9.65 3.43 -12.13
N ALA A 223 -8.68 2.70 -11.57
CA ALA A 223 -7.61 2.09 -12.35
C ALA A 223 -8.11 1.02 -13.34
N LEU A 224 -9.01 0.13 -12.91
CA LEU A 224 -9.44 -1.03 -13.71
C LEU A 224 -10.47 -0.69 -14.78
N PHE A 225 -11.35 0.29 -14.54
CA PHE A 225 -12.51 0.55 -15.40
C PHE A 225 -12.42 1.87 -16.18
N THR A 226 -11.52 2.80 -15.82
CA THR A 226 -11.35 4.05 -16.57
C THR A 226 -11.18 3.82 -18.08
N PRO A 227 -10.30 2.90 -18.56
CA PRO A 227 -10.15 2.65 -20.00
C PRO A 227 -11.43 2.11 -20.66
N SER A 228 -12.15 1.20 -20.00
CA SER A 228 -13.40 0.63 -20.50
C SER A 228 -14.52 1.68 -20.57
N ILE A 229 -14.61 2.55 -19.57
CA ILE A 229 -15.56 3.67 -19.52
C ILE A 229 -15.27 4.66 -20.65
N ILE A 230 -14.00 5.01 -20.87
CA ILE A 230 -13.57 5.92 -21.94
C ILE A 230 -13.92 5.35 -23.32
N ASN A 231 -13.63 4.06 -23.55
CA ASN A 231 -13.89 3.40 -24.83
C ASN A 231 -15.39 3.28 -25.15
N GLN A 232 -16.23 3.09 -24.13
CA GLN A 232 -17.69 3.04 -24.27
C GLN A 232 -18.33 4.42 -24.48
N LEU A 233 -17.67 5.50 -24.03
CA LEU A 233 -18.14 6.88 -24.16
C LEU A 233 -17.64 7.60 -25.43
N GLY A 234 -16.69 7.03 -26.17
CA GLY A 234 -16.22 7.57 -27.46
C GLY A 234 -15.31 8.80 -27.37
N TYR A 235 -14.69 9.08 -26.21
CA TYR A 235 -13.84 10.27 -25.98
C TYR A 235 -12.37 9.92 -25.67
N THR A 236 -11.49 10.90 -25.82
CA THR A 236 -10.05 10.86 -25.47
C THR A 236 -9.80 11.41 -24.06
N ALA A 237 -8.80 10.89 -23.36
CA ALA A 237 -8.66 11.01 -21.90
C ALA A 237 -7.50 11.87 -21.41
N THR A 238 -7.73 12.70 -20.38
CA THR A 238 -6.83 13.10 -19.26
C THR A 238 -7.57 14.02 -18.27
N PRO A 239 -7.06 14.38 -17.07
CA PRO A 239 -6.08 13.75 -16.16
C PRO A 239 -6.62 13.57 -14.71
N ALA A 240 -6.16 12.56 -13.95
CA ALA A 240 -6.45 12.46 -12.51
C ALA A 240 -5.24 11.95 -11.70
N ASN A 241 -4.39 12.88 -11.25
CA ASN A 241 -3.25 12.65 -10.34
C ASN A 241 -3.47 13.34 -8.98
N LEU A 242 -4.62 13.13 -8.33
CA LEU A 242 -4.93 13.77 -7.02
C LEU A 242 -5.06 12.80 -5.83
N LEU A 243 -4.71 11.51 -6.00
CA LEU A 243 -5.07 10.45 -5.04
C LEU A 243 -3.97 10.01 -4.04
N SER A 244 -2.79 10.62 -4.03
CA SER A 244 -1.70 10.25 -3.09
C SER A 244 -1.78 10.93 -1.70
N VAL A 245 -2.81 11.73 -1.44
CA VAL A 245 -2.95 12.56 -0.23
C VAL A 245 -3.41 11.79 1.04
N PRO A 246 -4.34 10.81 0.99
CA PRO A 246 -4.93 10.24 2.20
C PRO A 246 -3.96 9.42 3.07
N VAL A 247 -3.08 8.61 2.46
CA VAL A 247 -2.13 7.74 3.20
C VAL A 247 -1.09 8.58 3.96
N ALA A 248 -0.61 9.66 3.34
CA ALA A 248 0.29 10.61 3.97
C ALA A 248 -0.41 11.34 5.14
N PHE A 249 -1.68 11.71 4.97
CA PHE A 249 -2.47 12.38 6.00
C PHE A 249 -2.68 11.49 7.24
N VAL A 250 -3.01 10.21 7.05
CA VAL A 250 -3.18 9.25 8.16
C VAL A 250 -1.86 8.99 8.88
N SER A 251 -0.76 8.84 8.13
CA SER A 251 0.58 8.64 8.69
C SER A 251 1.01 9.79 9.61
N ASN A 252 0.74 11.04 9.20
CA ASN A 252 1.11 12.25 9.95
C ASN A 252 0.25 12.47 11.21
N ASN A 253 -0.92 11.83 11.30
CA ASN A 253 -1.85 12.00 12.41
C ASN A 253 -1.83 10.85 13.43
N VAL A 254 -0.85 9.94 13.35
CA VAL A 254 -0.68 8.82 14.28
C VAL A 254 0.75 8.79 14.82
N GLU A 255 0.91 8.84 16.15
CA GLU A 255 2.21 8.76 16.83
C GLU A 255 2.52 7.33 17.32
N GLY A 256 3.80 6.92 17.23
CA GLY A 256 4.28 5.56 17.51
C GLY A 256 4.50 4.70 16.25
N SER A 257 5.65 4.02 16.05
CA SER A 257 5.91 3.22 14.81
C SER A 257 5.03 2.01 14.73
N LEU A 258 4.86 1.29 15.85
CA LEU A 258 4.05 0.09 15.85
C LEU A 258 2.60 0.47 15.58
N LYS A 259 2.08 1.48 16.30
CA LYS A 259 0.74 2.03 16.07
C LYS A 259 0.58 2.51 14.62
N ARG A 260 1.53 3.28 14.09
CA ARG A 260 1.49 3.82 12.73
C ARG A 260 1.65 2.74 11.66
N GLY A 261 2.57 1.79 11.82
CA GLY A 261 2.83 0.71 10.85
C GLY A 261 1.69 -0.29 10.81
N VAL A 262 1.10 -0.59 11.96
CA VAL A 262 -0.16 -1.33 12.06
C VAL A 262 -1.26 -0.50 11.43
N THR A 263 -1.55 0.72 11.91
CA THR A 263 -2.58 1.59 11.30
C THR A 263 -2.41 1.71 9.79
N LEU A 264 -1.22 1.92 9.25
CA LEU A 264 -0.97 1.99 7.82
C LEU A 264 -1.13 0.65 7.12
N GLY A 265 -0.62 -0.47 7.66
CA GLY A 265 -0.78 -1.79 7.03
C GLY A 265 -2.24 -2.24 7.01
N ILE A 266 -3.00 -1.81 8.01
CA ILE A 266 -4.41 -2.08 8.06
C ILE A 266 -5.19 -1.12 7.15
N VAL A 267 -4.88 0.18 7.24
CA VAL A 267 -5.22 1.26 6.29
C VAL A 267 -4.49 1.02 4.96
N ILE A 268 -3.90 -0.16 4.71
CA ILE A 268 -3.39 -0.66 3.42
C ILE A 268 -3.87 -2.11 3.13
N GLY A 269 -4.62 -2.77 4.02
CA GLY A 269 -5.08 -4.14 3.78
C GLY A 269 -6.46 -4.22 3.14
N LEU A 270 -7.42 -3.45 3.65
CA LEU A 270 -8.84 -3.65 3.31
C LEU A 270 -9.40 -2.77 2.20
N GLY A 271 -8.69 -1.70 1.89
CA GLY A 271 -8.81 -0.90 0.69
C GLY A 271 -8.70 -1.78 -0.50
N ASN A 272 -7.79 -2.73 -0.42
CA ASN A 272 -7.64 -3.70 -1.45
C ASN A 272 -8.93 -4.52 -1.61
N LEU A 273 -9.64 -4.87 -0.53
CA LEU A 273 -10.94 -5.57 -0.65
C LEU A 273 -12.01 -4.74 -1.33
N ASN A 274 -11.85 -3.44 -1.25
CA ASN A 274 -12.76 -2.55 -1.90
C ASN A 274 -12.56 -2.62 -3.45
N GLY A 275 -11.43 -3.13 -3.94
CA GLY A 275 -11.31 -3.66 -5.31
C GLY A 275 -12.46 -4.58 -5.76
N ILE A 276 -13.12 -5.31 -4.85
CA ILE A 276 -14.29 -6.17 -5.10
C ILE A 276 -15.55 -5.38 -5.47
N VAL A 277 -15.85 -4.30 -4.73
CA VAL A 277 -17.00 -3.45 -5.06
C VAL A 277 -16.71 -2.78 -6.39
N SER A 278 -15.50 -2.20 -6.50
CA SER A 278 -14.94 -1.57 -7.69
C SER A 278 -15.11 -2.40 -8.97
N SER A 279 -14.88 -3.72 -8.87
CA SER A 279 -14.95 -4.66 -9.99
C SER A 279 -16.36 -5.01 -10.44
N ASN A 280 -17.37 -4.60 -9.68
CA ASN A 280 -18.76 -5.02 -9.87
C ASN A 280 -19.74 -3.88 -10.12
N ILE A 281 -19.29 -2.62 -10.03
CA ILE A 281 -20.18 -1.44 -10.08
C ILE A 281 -20.67 -1.17 -11.51
N TYR A 282 -19.80 -1.31 -12.51
CA TYR A 282 -20.12 -1.06 -13.92
C TYR A 282 -20.55 -2.36 -14.60
N ARG A 283 -21.87 -2.53 -14.74
CA ARG A 283 -22.49 -3.72 -15.37
C ARG A 283 -23.18 -3.34 -16.68
N ALA A 284 -23.13 -4.22 -17.68
CA ALA A 284 -23.77 -4.02 -18.98
C ALA A 284 -25.27 -3.71 -18.89
N GLN A 285 -25.97 -4.24 -17.88
CA GLN A 285 -27.39 -3.98 -17.63
C GLN A 285 -27.73 -2.50 -17.35
N TYR A 286 -26.75 -1.67 -17.00
CA TYR A 286 -26.93 -0.24 -16.73
C TYR A 286 -26.60 0.64 -17.94
N GLN A 287 -26.38 0.05 -19.12
CA GLN A 287 -26.14 0.78 -20.36
C GLN A 287 -27.34 1.63 -20.80
N PRO A 288 -27.11 2.74 -21.53
CA PRO A 288 -25.80 3.32 -21.86
C PRO A 288 -25.32 4.34 -20.81
N TRP A 289 -26.17 4.72 -19.86
CA TRP A 289 -25.96 5.89 -18.99
C TRP A 289 -25.37 5.56 -17.63
N TYR A 290 -25.29 4.29 -17.25
CA TYR A 290 -24.65 3.80 -16.02
C TYR A 290 -25.05 4.56 -14.75
N THR A 291 -26.29 5.03 -14.67
CA THR A 291 -26.75 5.97 -13.63
C THR A 291 -26.56 5.43 -12.22
N MET A 292 -26.84 4.14 -12.01
CA MET A 292 -26.59 3.46 -10.74
C MET A 292 -25.10 3.39 -10.40
N SER A 293 -24.26 3.08 -11.39
CA SER A 293 -22.81 3.01 -11.20
C SER A 293 -22.22 4.38 -10.85
N HIS A 294 -22.62 5.42 -11.58
CA HIS A 294 -22.25 6.80 -11.26
C HIS A 294 -22.81 7.27 -9.92
N GLY A 295 -24.02 6.86 -9.54
CA GLY A 295 -24.60 7.14 -8.23
C GLY A 295 -23.79 6.54 -7.09
N ILE A 296 -23.29 5.31 -7.26
CA ILE A 296 -22.39 4.66 -6.31
C ILE A 296 -21.05 5.40 -6.26
N VAL A 297 -20.47 5.79 -7.40
CA VAL A 297 -19.22 6.58 -7.41
C VAL A 297 -19.40 7.93 -6.71
N LEU A 298 -20.49 8.65 -7.00
CA LEU A 298 -20.82 9.92 -6.35
C LEU A 298 -21.07 9.76 -4.84
N LEU A 299 -21.66 8.63 -4.42
CA LEU A 299 -21.79 8.29 -3.00
C LEU A 299 -20.41 8.12 -2.34
N TYR A 300 -19.48 7.40 -2.96
CA TYR A 300 -18.12 7.25 -2.42
C TYR A 300 -17.36 8.59 -2.41
N VAL A 301 -17.53 9.44 -3.43
CA VAL A 301 -16.97 10.80 -3.45
C VAL A 301 -17.56 11.65 -2.32
N LEU A 302 -18.87 11.57 -2.08
CA LEU A 302 -19.53 12.25 -0.97
C LEU A 302 -19.01 11.75 0.39
N LEU A 303 -18.82 10.44 0.55
CA LEU A 303 -18.24 9.85 1.76
C LEU A 303 -16.81 10.35 2.01
N ILE A 304 -16.03 10.59 0.95
CA ILE A 304 -14.70 11.22 1.07
C ILE A 304 -14.85 12.65 1.63
N PHE A 305 -15.68 13.50 1.03
CA PHE A 305 -15.87 14.87 1.51
C PHE A 305 -16.38 14.94 2.95
N ILE A 306 -17.36 14.09 3.29
CA ILE A 306 -17.88 13.99 4.66
C ILE A 306 -16.78 13.51 5.61
N GLY A 307 -16.05 12.44 5.23
CA GLY A 307 -14.95 11.90 6.02
C GLY A 307 -13.86 12.92 6.28
N THR A 308 -13.43 13.67 5.25
CA THR A 308 -12.42 14.73 5.37
C THR A 308 -12.92 15.87 6.25
N ALA A 309 -14.17 16.33 6.08
CA ALA A 309 -14.75 17.39 6.91
C ALA A 309 -14.87 16.99 8.38
N VAL A 310 -15.34 15.76 8.65
CA VAL A 310 -15.41 15.19 10.00
C VAL A 310 -14.02 15.08 10.60
N MET A 311 -13.03 14.58 9.84
CA MET A 311 -11.66 14.45 10.32
C MET A 311 -11.06 15.81 10.66
N MET A 312 -11.15 16.80 9.77
CA MET A 312 -10.69 18.17 10.04
C MET A 312 -11.36 18.76 11.28
N PHE A 313 -12.67 18.58 11.43
CA PHE A 313 -13.40 19.07 12.61
C PHE A 313 -12.93 18.41 13.91
N LEU A 314 -12.77 17.08 13.92
CA LEU A 314 -12.36 16.33 15.10
C LEU A 314 -10.90 16.62 15.48
N LEU A 315 -10.00 16.66 14.50
CA LEU A 315 -8.59 16.98 14.75
C LEU A 315 -8.42 18.42 15.23
N LYS A 316 -9.18 19.37 14.66
CA LYS A 316 -9.18 20.76 15.12
C LYS A 316 -9.71 20.86 16.55
N ARG A 317 -10.85 20.22 16.83
CA ARG A 317 -11.43 20.19 18.18
C ARG A 317 -10.45 19.63 19.21
N GLU A 318 -9.69 18.59 18.85
CA GLU A 318 -8.75 17.95 19.76
C GLU A 318 -7.46 18.77 19.92
N ASN A 319 -6.99 19.47 18.88
CA ASN A 319 -5.95 20.49 19.02
C ASN A 319 -6.40 21.65 19.91
N ASP A 320 -7.61 22.18 19.70
CA ASP A 320 -8.17 23.26 20.53
C ASP A 320 -8.34 22.81 22.00
N ALA A 321 -8.71 21.55 22.24
CA ALA A 321 -8.78 20.98 23.60
C ALA A 321 -7.41 20.89 24.28
N ARG A 322 -6.35 20.61 23.51
CA ARG A 322 -4.96 20.65 24.01
C ARG A 322 -4.51 22.09 24.30
N ASP A 323 -4.88 23.05 23.46
CA ASP A 323 -4.53 24.46 23.68
C ASP A 323 -5.24 25.06 24.91
N ARG A 324 -6.44 24.56 25.24
CA ARG A 324 -7.14 24.86 26.50
C ARG A 324 -6.57 24.12 27.72
N GLY A 325 -5.57 23.25 27.53
CA GLY A 325 -4.94 22.48 28.60
C GLY A 325 -5.76 21.30 29.13
N GLU A 326 -6.89 20.96 28.50
CA GLU A 326 -7.79 19.88 28.95
C GLU A 326 -7.14 18.48 28.86
N ARG A 327 -6.05 18.36 28.08
CA ARG A 327 -5.31 17.11 27.86
C ARG A 327 -3.96 17.07 28.58
N ASN A 328 -3.64 18.10 29.37
CA ASN A 328 -2.35 18.19 30.04
C ASN A 328 -2.19 17.07 31.08
N GLU A 329 -1.18 16.24 30.91
CA GLU A 329 -0.68 15.34 31.94
C GLU A 329 0.29 16.07 32.89
N THR A 330 0.47 15.51 34.08
CA THR A 330 1.46 16.02 35.05
C THR A 330 2.82 15.38 34.76
N ILE A 331 3.89 16.17 34.67
CA ILE A 331 5.26 15.69 34.46
C ILE A 331 6.11 16.05 35.68
N GLY A 332 6.78 15.05 36.26
CA GLY A 332 7.59 15.18 37.48
C GLY A 332 6.83 14.82 38.76
N ALA A 333 7.38 15.22 39.92
CA ALA A 333 6.81 14.91 41.23
C ALA A 333 5.49 15.67 41.46
N GLN A 334 4.46 14.95 41.89
CA GLN A 334 3.12 15.47 42.16
C GLN A 334 3.16 16.35 43.42
N SER A 335 2.91 17.68 43.30
CA SER A 335 2.99 18.61 44.44
C SER A 335 1.81 18.51 45.41
N ASP A 336 0.58 18.22 44.91
CA ASP A 336 -0.65 18.54 45.65
C ASP A 336 -1.67 17.41 45.82
N GLY A 337 -1.30 16.13 45.65
CA GLY A 337 -2.19 14.98 45.94
C GLY A 337 -3.45 14.86 45.05
N ALA A 338 -3.72 15.82 44.17
CA ALA A 338 -4.80 15.76 43.19
C ALA A 338 -4.43 14.78 42.06
N LYS A 339 -5.23 13.72 41.88
CA LYS A 339 -5.09 12.80 40.74
C LYS A 339 -5.43 13.55 39.45
N ASN A 340 -4.44 13.74 38.58
CA ASN A 340 -4.68 14.23 37.23
C ASN A 340 -5.33 13.11 36.41
N PRO A 341 -6.55 13.30 35.86
CA PRO A 341 -7.23 12.28 35.07
C PRO A 341 -6.47 11.91 33.78
N ASN A 342 -5.56 12.76 33.31
CA ASN A 342 -4.73 12.54 32.13
C ASN A 342 -3.40 11.81 32.41
N GLY A 343 -3.16 11.41 33.66
CA GLY A 343 -1.97 10.66 34.09
C GLY A 343 -0.87 11.54 34.68
N THR A 344 0.09 10.87 35.32
CA THR A 344 1.30 11.49 35.89
C THR A 344 2.51 10.67 35.48
N PHE A 345 3.50 11.31 34.89
CA PHE A 345 4.68 10.65 34.32
C PHE A 345 5.95 11.28 34.88
N GLY A 346 7.01 10.48 35.06
CA GLY A 346 8.29 10.98 35.58
C GLY A 346 9.01 11.88 34.58
N THR A 347 8.85 11.62 33.28
CA THR A 347 9.49 12.40 32.20
C THR A 347 8.56 12.61 31.01
N VAL A 348 8.88 13.61 30.17
CA VAL A 348 8.19 13.83 28.88
C VAL A 348 8.30 12.61 27.96
N GLN A 349 9.46 11.95 27.97
CA GLN A 349 9.69 10.78 27.12
C GLN A 349 8.81 9.60 27.52
N GLU A 350 8.63 9.39 28.82
CA GLU A 350 7.72 8.38 29.37
C GLU A 350 6.26 8.69 29.02
N ALA A 351 5.84 9.96 29.13
CA ALA A 351 4.51 10.40 28.72
C ALA A 351 4.26 10.17 27.22
N LYS A 352 5.25 10.46 26.36
CA LYS A 352 5.21 10.20 24.91
C LYS A 352 5.08 8.72 24.59
N LEU A 353 5.87 7.88 25.25
CA LEU A 353 5.85 6.42 25.04
C LEU A 353 4.53 5.80 25.51
N ALA A 354 4.02 6.24 26.66
CA ALA A 354 2.81 5.69 27.25
C ALA A 354 1.52 6.18 26.57
N LYS A 355 1.46 7.46 26.15
CA LYS A 355 0.25 8.08 25.60
C LYS A 355 0.24 8.16 24.07
N GLY A 356 1.39 8.08 23.41
CA GLY A 356 1.50 8.26 21.96
C GLY A 356 0.86 9.57 21.51
N ASP A 357 -0.08 9.49 20.58
CA ASP A 357 -0.83 10.63 20.03
C ASP A 357 -1.79 11.30 21.04
N TYR A 358 -2.08 10.66 22.16
CA TYR A 358 -2.82 11.27 23.28
C TYR A 358 -1.94 12.12 24.19
N TRP A 359 -0.63 12.17 23.95
CA TRP A 359 0.28 13.04 24.66
C TRP A 359 -0.09 14.51 24.42
N SER A 360 -0.04 15.34 25.47
CA SER A 360 -0.49 16.74 25.39
C SER A 360 0.30 17.60 24.41
N GLY A 361 1.56 17.23 24.14
CA GLY A 361 2.42 17.92 23.19
C GLY A 361 2.29 17.47 21.73
N PHE A 362 1.51 16.41 21.44
CA PHE A 362 1.24 16.03 20.06
C PHE A 362 0.26 17.02 19.42
N ARG A 363 0.47 17.33 18.14
CA ARG A 363 -0.44 18.18 17.36
C ARG A 363 -0.83 17.47 16.08
N TYR A 364 -2.14 17.33 15.88
CA TYR A 364 -2.68 16.78 14.65
C TYR A 364 -2.49 17.77 13.50
N THR A 365 -2.13 17.28 12.33
CA THR A 365 -1.96 18.09 11.11
C THR A 365 -3.33 18.25 10.45
N LEU A 366 -3.75 19.50 10.23
CA LEU A 366 -5.03 19.87 9.60
C LEU A 366 -4.92 19.93 8.08
#